data_AF-A0A4S0S8B3-F1
#
_entry.id   AF-A0A4S0S8B3-F1
#
_cell.length_a   1.000
_cell.length_b   1.000
_cell.length_c   1.000
_cell.angle_alpha   90.00
_cell.angle_beta   90.00
_cell.angle_gamma   90.00
#
_symmetry.space_group_name_H-M   'P 1'
#
loop_
_entity.id
_entity.type
_entity.pdbx_description
1 polymer ?
#
loop_
_entity_poly.entity_id
_entity_poly.type
_entity_poly.pdbx_seq_one_letter_code
_entity_poly.pdbx_strand_id
1 'polypeptide(L)'
;MQFFKSGLVLVLLTASVPAFANTTVNVKLWDKDGAVNPDAKMGMGMPANMSMATMAIKLDKTVVPAGEVTFKVSNTSKDTVHEMIVVPAADAKKTALPYVKNENRVNEDAAGHLGEVSELDPGKTGSLTLDLKPGSYAVFCNIPGHFMNGMWATILVK
;
A
#
# COMPACT_ATOMS: atom_id res chain seq x y z
N MET A 1 69.25 28.11 7.27
CA MET A 1 67.81 28.35 7.50
C MET A 1 67.03 27.29 6.76
N GLN A 2 66.43 26.34 7.49
CA GLN A 2 65.63 25.24 6.93
C GLN A 2 64.24 25.75 6.57
N PHE A 3 63.80 25.52 5.32
CA PHE A 3 62.42 25.75 4.90
C PHE A 3 61.62 24.46 5.10
N PHE A 4 60.74 24.43 6.10
CA PHE A 4 59.71 23.39 6.22
C PHE A 4 58.51 23.77 5.35
N LYS A 5 58.24 22.99 4.28
CA LYS A 5 56.97 23.02 3.56
C LYS A 5 55.96 22.16 4.33
N SER A 6 54.99 22.78 5.00
CA SER A 6 53.79 22.07 5.48
C SER A 6 52.83 21.88 4.31
N GLY A 7 52.66 20.64 3.87
CA GLY A 7 51.60 20.24 2.95
C GLY A 7 50.30 20.06 3.73
N LEU A 8 49.27 20.83 3.38
CA LEU A 8 47.91 20.64 3.87
C LEU A 8 47.28 19.48 3.07
N VAL A 9 47.16 18.30 3.70
CA VAL A 9 46.41 17.19 3.13
C VAL A 9 44.93 17.39 3.48
N LEU A 10 44.14 17.80 2.48
CA LEU A 10 42.68 17.88 2.59
C LEU A 10 42.10 16.47 2.39
N VAL A 11 41.77 15.79 3.49
CA VAL A 11 41.02 14.52 3.44
C VAL A 11 39.54 14.86 3.21
N LEU A 12 39.10 14.75 1.96
CA LEU A 12 37.68 14.77 1.59
C LEU A 12 37.05 13.44 2.03
N LEU A 13 36.42 13.43 3.21
CA LEU A 13 35.50 12.35 3.61
C LEU A 13 34.26 12.42 2.73
N THR A 14 34.22 11.63 1.66
CA THR A 14 32.98 11.35 0.94
C THR A 14 32.12 10.44 1.81
N ALA A 15 31.17 11.01 2.55
CA ALA A 15 30.13 10.22 3.19
C ALA A 15 29.23 9.66 2.07
N SER A 16 29.40 8.38 1.73
CA SER A 16 28.45 7.66 0.89
C SER A 16 27.16 7.51 1.66
N VAL A 17 26.19 8.38 1.40
CA VAL A 17 24.82 8.20 1.86
C VAL A 17 24.34 6.85 1.30
N PRO A 18 23.87 5.91 2.12
CA PRO A 18 23.36 4.65 1.60
C PRO A 18 22.23 4.99 0.63
N ALA A 19 22.35 4.51 -0.62
CA ALA A 19 21.27 4.59 -1.57
C ALA A 19 20.09 3.80 -0.99
N PHE A 20 19.07 4.50 -0.49
CA PHE A 20 17.80 3.88 -0.15
C PHE A 20 17.31 3.19 -1.43
N ALA A 21 17.13 1.87 -1.37
CA ALA A 21 16.64 1.12 -2.51
C ALA A 21 15.16 1.47 -2.71
N ASN A 22 14.89 2.44 -3.58
CA ASN A 22 13.53 2.84 -3.96
C ASN A 22 12.78 1.61 -4.48
N THR A 23 11.92 1.04 -3.65
CA THR A 23 11.20 -0.18 -3.99
C THR A 23 9.90 0.19 -4.67
N THR A 24 9.71 -0.27 -5.91
CA THR A 24 8.42 -0.15 -6.60
C THR A 24 7.59 -1.42 -6.42
N VAL A 25 6.32 -1.25 -6.05
CA VAL A 25 5.27 -2.27 -6.01
C VAL A 25 4.23 -1.90 -7.06
N ASN A 26 4.00 -2.77 -8.03
CA ASN A 26 2.93 -2.58 -9.00
C ASN A 26 1.62 -3.14 -8.43
N VAL A 27 0.58 -2.32 -8.47
CA VAL A 27 -0.73 -2.59 -7.89
C VAL A 27 -1.78 -2.58 -8.99
N LYS A 28 -2.56 -3.65 -9.08
CA LYS A 28 -3.73 -3.72 -9.96
C LYS A 28 -5.00 -3.74 -9.13
N LEU A 29 -5.88 -2.77 -9.37
CA LEU A 29 -7.25 -2.75 -8.87
C LEU A 29 -8.11 -3.48 -9.90
N TRP A 30 -8.84 -4.49 -9.47
CA TRP A 30 -9.58 -5.37 -10.36
C TRP A 30 -10.89 -5.82 -9.74
N ASP A 31 -11.91 -5.99 -10.58
CA ASP A 31 -13.17 -6.61 -10.21
C ASP A 31 -13.72 -7.52 -11.32
N LYS A 32 -14.72 -8.31 -10.95
CA LYS A 32 -15.54 -9.12 -11.84
C LYS A 32 -16.77 -8.32 -12.28
N ASP A 33 -16.59 -7.53 -13.34
CA ASP A 33 -17.64 -6.80 -14.07
C ASP A 33 -18.46 -5.82 -13.17
N GLY A 34 -17.80 -5.17 -12.21
CA GLY A 34 -18.37 -4.14 -11.32
C GLY A 34 -19.38 -4.62 -10.29
N ALA A 35 -19.55 -5.93 -10.15
CA ALA A 35 -20.52 -6.49 -9.22
C ALA A 35 -20.08 -6.35 -7.75
N VAL A 36 -20.69 -5.41 -7.04
CA VAL A 36 -20.69 -5.33 -5.57
C VAL A 36 -21.77 -6.24 -5.02
N ASN A 37 -21.41 -7.21 -4.18
CA ASN A 37 -22.35 -7.95 -3.36
C ASN A 37 -22.51 -7.24 -2.00
N PRO A 38 -23.69 -6.66 -1.68
CA PRO A 38 -23.91 -5.95 -0.42
C PRO A 38 -23.87 -6.88 0.81
N ASP A 39 -24.06 -8.18 0.61
CA ASP A 39 -24.02 -9.19 1.67
C ASP A 39 -22.64 -9.85 1.80
N ALA A 40 -21.65 -9.39 1.04
CA ALA A 40 -20.29 -9.90 1.14
C ALA A 40 -19.71 -9.64 2.54
N LYS A 41 -19.08 -10.67 3.12
CA LYS A 41 -18.44 -10.61 4.44
C LYS A 41 -16.95 -10.95 4.32
N MET A 42 -16.30 -10.34 3.34
CA MET A 42 -14.94 -10.67 2.92
C MET A 42 -13.93 -9.58 3.28
N GLY A 43 -14.24 -8.72 4.26
CA GLY A 43 -13.28 -7.77 4.80
C GLY A 43 -12.11 -8.47 5.51
N MET A 44 -10.99 -7.75 5.67
CA MET A 44 -9.81 -8.27 6.36
C MET A 44 -10.15 -8.73 7.79
N GLY A 45 -9.61 -9.88 8.20
CA GLY A 45 -9.87 -10.48 9.51
C GLY A 45 -11.17 -11.28 9.62
N MET A 46 -12.01 -11.31 8.57
CA MET A 46 -13.22 -12.14 8.55
C MET A 46 -12.95 -13.56 8.01
N PRO A 47 -13.67 -14.58 8.50
CA PRO A 47 -13.60 -15.93 7.94
C PRO A 47 -14.33 -15.98 6.59
N ALA A 48 -13.61 -15.71 5.51
CA ALA A 48 -14.14 -15.71 4.15
C ALA A 48 -13.29 -16.55 3.19
N ASN A 49 -13.96 -17.19 2.22
CA ASN A 49 -13.27 -17.82 1.10
C ASN A 49 -12.96 -16.77 0.03
N MET A 50 -11.73 -16.25 0.05
CA MET A 50 -11.30 -15.19 -0.88
C MET A 50 -11.29 -15.61 -2.35
N SER A 51 -11.40 -16.91 -2.68
CA SER A 51 -11.59 -17.34 -4.08
C SER A 51 -12.96 -16.96 -4.65
N MET A 52 -13.91 -16.60 -3.79
CA MET A 52 -15.25 -16.11 -4.15
C MET A 52 -15.34 -14.57 -4.21
N ALA A 53 -14.25 -13.86 -3.89
CA ALA A 53 -14.23 -12.41 -3.95
C ALA A 53 -14.45 -11.92 -5.38
N THR A 54 -15.36 -10.96 -5.55
CA THR A 54 -15.63 -10.32 -6.85
C THR A 54 -14.74 -9.12 -7.09
N MET A 55 -13.99 -8.67 -6.09
CA MET A 55 -13.06 -7.54 -6.17
C MET A 55 -11.72 -7.91 -5.54
N ALA A 56 -10.63 -7.31 -6.02
CA ALA A 56 -9.29 -7.59 -5.53
C ALA A 56 -8.33 -6.40 -5.73
N ILE A 57 -7.41 -6.26 -4.77
CA ILE A 57 -6.15 -5.54 -4.98
C ILE A 57 -5.04 -6.57 -5.17
N LYS A 58 -4.32 -6.50 -6.28
CA LYS A 58 -3.23 -7.43 -6.60
C LYS A 58 -1.91 -6.69 -6.56
N LEU A 59 -1.04 -7.08 -5.63
CA LEU A 59 0.34 -6.60 -5.54
C LEU A 59 1.26 -7.57 -6.28
N ASP A 60 2.19 -7.07 -7.08
CA ASP A 60 3.25 -7.90 -7.66
C ASP A 60 4.29 -8.38 -6.63
N LYS A 61 4.39 -7.65 -5.51
CA LYS A 61 5.25 -7.95 -4.36
C LYS A 61 4.45 -7.81 -3.07
N THR A 62 4.51 -8.85 -2.24
CA THR A 62 3.89 -8.85 -0.90
C THR A 62 4.92 -8.79 0.22
N VAL A 63 6.22 -8.83 -0.10
CA VAL A 63 7.32 -8.63 0.83
C VAL A 63 8.33 -7.67 0.20
N VAL A 64 8.68 -6.60 0.90
CA VAL A 64 9.61 -5.55 0.42
C VAL A 64 10.55 -5.12 1.55
N PRO A 65 11.74 -4.56 1.25
CA PRO A 65 12.59 -3.96 2.29
C PRO A 65 11.97 -2.67 2.85
N ALA A 66 12.33 -2.32 4.08
CA ALA A 66 12.03 -1.05 4.70
C ALA A 66 12.71 0.13 4.00
N GLY A 67 12.09 1.31 4.12
CA GLY A 67 12.50 2.55 3.45
C GLY A 67 11.44 3.03 2.46
N GLU A 68 11.89 3.73 1.43
CA GLU A 68 11.00 4.31 0.41
C GLU A 68 10.35 3.23 -0.48
N VAL A 69 9.03 3.09 -0.35
CA VAL A 69 8.20 2.19 -1.14
C VAL A 69 7.23 3.01 -1.98
N THR A 70 7.29 2.85 -3.30
CA THR A 70 6.36 3.45 -4.26
C THR A 70 5.37 2.42 -4.76
N PHE A 71 4.09 2.62 -4.50
CA PHE A 71 2.98 1.88 -5.09
C PHE A 71 2.60 2.53 -6.41
N LYS A 72 2.74 1.80 -7.52
CA LYS A 72 2.23 2.22 -8.84
C LYS A 72 0.91 1.52 -9.09
N VAL A 73 -0.16 2.28 -9.06
CA VAL A 73 -1.53 1.77 -9.04
C VAL A 73 -2.15 1.92 -10.42
N SER A 74 -2.80 0.86 -10.91
CA SER A 74 -3.58 0.86 -12.12
C SER A 74 -4.95 0.28 -11.85
N ASN A 75 -5.99 1.01 -12.21
CA ASN A 75 -7.33 0.47 -12.27
C ASN A 75 -7.51 -0.32 -13.57
N THR A 76 -7.64 -1.63 -13.44
CA THR A 76 -7.78 -2.58 -14.57
C THR A 76 -9.21 -3.08 -14.74
N SER A 77 -10.16 -2.52 -14.00
CA SER A 77 -11.58 -2.77 -14.15
C SER A 77 -12.13 -2.13 -15.43
N LYS A 78 -13.29 -2.60 -15.89
CA LYS A 78 -13.95 -2.05 -17.09
C LYS A 78 -14.72 -0.77 -16.79
N ASP A 79 -15.50 -0.78 -15.70
CA ASP A 79 -16.52 0.25 -15.44
C ASP A 79 -16.48 0.82 -14.02
N THR A 80 -15.74 0.18 -13.10
CA THR A 80 -15.75 0.54 -11.68
C THR A 80 -14.60 1.47 -11.33
N VAL A 81 -14.89 2.54 -10.58
CA VAL A 81 -13.88 3.38 -9.93
C VAL A 81 -13.30 2.65 -8.73
N HIS A 82 -11.99 2.79 -8.53
CA HIS A 82 -11.29 2.19 -7.40
C HIS A 82 -10.23 3.12 -6.84
N GLU A 83 -9.95 2.98 -5.55
CA GLU A 83 -8.86 3.69 -4.86
C GLU A 83 -7.91 2.69 -4.19
N MET A 84 -6.79 3.19 -3.70
CA MET A 84 -5.85 2.42 -2.90
C MET A 84 -5.44 3.22 -1.67
N ILE A 85 -5.63 2.65 -0.48
CA ILE A 85 -5.28 3.24 0.82
C ILE A 85 -4.31 2.33 1.53
N VAL A 86 -3.33 2.89 2.24
CA VAL A 86 -2.35 2.14 3.04
C VAL A 86 -2.49 2.48 4.52
N VAL A 87 -2.63 1.46 5.36
CA VAL A 87 -2.67 1.56 6.83
C VAL A 87 -1.77 0.51 7.49
N PRO A 88 -1.25 0.75 8.70
CA PRO A 88 -0.59 -0.29 9.48
C PRO A 88 -1.53 -1.47 9.77
N ALA A 89 -0.97 -2.67 9.84
CA ALA A 89 -1.67 -3.87 10.25
C ALA A 89 -0.83 -4.62 11.30
N ALA A 90 -1.41 -4.87 12.48
CA ALA A 90 -0.71 -5.57 13.56
C ALA A 90 -0.38 -7.03 13.18
N ASP A 91 -1.27 -7.68 12.44
CA ASP A 91 -1.12 -9.01 11.86
C ASP A 91 -1.69 -9.01 10.44
N ALA A 92 -0.87 -9.37 9.44
CA ALA A 92 -1.23 -9.38 8.02
C ALA A 92 -2.41 -10.32 7.66
N LYS A 93 -2.86 -11.19 8.56
CA LYS A 93 -3.96 -12.14 8.31
C LYS A 93 -5.14 -11.96 9.26
N LYS A 94 -4.92 -11.33 10.42
CA LYS A 94 -5.92 -11.28 11.51
C LYS A 94 -6.35 -9.87 11.89
N THR A 95 -5.69 -8.83 11.38
CA THR A 95 -6.07 -7.46 11.72
C THR A 95 -7.50 -7.20 11.23
N ALA A 96 -8.40 -6.87 12.17
CA ALA A 96 -9.69 -6.30 11.84
C ALA A 96 -9.54 -4.78 11.80
N LEU A 97 -9.78 -4.19 10.63
CA LEU A 97 -9.79 -2.73 10.50
C LEU A 97 -11.09 -2.16 11.11
N PRO A 98 -11.07 -0.91 11.62
CA PRO A 98 -12.23 -0.28 12.26
C PRO A 98 -13.33 0.03 11.24
N TYR A 99 -14.19 -0.95 10.96
CA TYR A 99 -15.25 -0.84 9.96
C TYR A 99 -16.52 -0.17 10.50
N VAL A 100 -17.05 0.78 9.74
CA VAL A 100 -18.25 1.56 10.02
C VAL A 100 -19.38 1.07 9.14
N LYS A 101 -20.23 0.20 9.70
CA LYS A 101 -21.23 -0.56 8.93
C LYS A 101 -22.27 0.32 8.24
N ASN A 102 -22.68 1.43 8.83
CA ASN A 102 -23.65 2.36 8.24
C ASN A 102 -23.07 3.17 7.07
N GLU A 103 -21.74 3.29 6.99
CA GLU A 103 -21.05 3.98 5.89
C GLU A 103 -20.56 3.01 4.81
N ASN A 104 -20.55 1.71 5.13
CA ASN A 104 -19.93 0.67 4.33
C ASN A 104 -18.44 0.92 4.03
N ARG A 105 -17.74 1.52 5.00
CA ARG A 105 -16.33 1.94 4.90
C ARG A 105 -15.56 1.57 6.15
N VAL A 106 -14.25 1.45 6.02
CA VAL A 106 -13.30 1.52 7.13
C VAL A 106 -13.15 2.98 7.56
N ASN A 107 -13.11 3.24 8.87
CA ASN A 107 -12.69 4.51 9.42
C ASN A 107 -11.17 4.64 9.28
N GLU A 108 -10.73 5.42 8.30
CA GLU A 108 -9.33 5.55 7.92
C GLU A 108 -8.48 6.22 8.99
N ASP A 109 -9.02 7.24 9.66
CA ASP A 109 -8.34 7.94 10.75
C ASP A 109 -8.06 6.99 11.91
N ALA A 110 -9.08 6.22 12.32
CA ALA A 110 -8.94 5.21 13.36
C ALA A 110 -8.03 4.05 12.95
N ALA A 111 -7.88 3.79 11.65
CA ALA A 111 -6.98 2.78 11.10
C ALA A 111 -5.52 3.27 10.99
N GLY A 112 -5.28 4.57 11.16
CA GLY A 112 -3.94 5.17 11.01
C GLY A 112 -3.52 5.30 9.55
N HIS A 113 -4.38 5.87 8.71
CA HIS A 113 -4.09 6.21 7.31
C HIS A 113 -2.69 6.81 7.11
N LEU A 114 -1.91 6.22 6.20
CA LEU A 114 -0.56 6.70 5.85
C LEU A 114 -0.52 7.43 4.51
N GLY A 115 -1.50 7.16 3.63
CA GLY A 115 -1.59 7.75 2.31
C GLY A 115 -2.52 6.96 1.40
N GLU A 116 -2.87 7.57 0.28
CA GLU A 116 -3.75 6.98 -0.73
C GLU A 116 -3.38 7.35 -2.17
N VAL A 117 -3.92 6.57 -3.10
CA VAL A 117 -4.19 6.98 -4.47
C VAL A 117 -5.71 7.06 -4.60
N SER A 118 -6.23 8.29 -4.57
CA SER A 118 -7.67 8.57 -4.60
C SER A 118 -8.28 8.19 -5.96
N GLU A 119 -9.51 7.67 -5.91
CA GLU A 119 -10.46 7.47 -7.02
C GLU A 119 -9.87 7.48 -8.44
N LEU A 120 -9.47 6.30 -8.92
CA LEU A 120 -9.05 6.07 -10.29
C LEU A 120 -10.22 5.56 -11.14
N ASP A 121 -10.57 6.29 -12.18
CA ASP A 121 -11.46 5.78 -13.24
C ASP A 121 -10.88 4.52 -13.91
N PRO A 122 -11.72 3.69 -14.56
CA PRO A 122 -11.25 2.57 -15.38
C PRO A 122 -10.12 2.95 -16.34
N GLY A 123 -9.04 2.16 -16.33
CA GLY A 123 -7.86 2.38 -17.16
C GLY A 123 -6.93 3.50 -16.71
N LYS A 124 -7.25 4.22 -15.62
CA LYS A 124 -6.37 5.25 -15.05
C LYS A 124 -5.32 4.66 -14.11
N THR A 125 -4.30 5.46 -13.87
CA THR A 125 -3.17 5.12 -13.02
C THR A 125 -2.87 6.25 -12.04
N GLY A 126 -2.23 5.90 -10.94
CA GLY A 126 -1.70 6.84 -9.96
C GLY A 126 -0.52 6.23 -9.20
N SER A 127 0.06 7.00 -8.29
CA SER A 127 1.17 6.50 -7.48
C SER A 127 1.18 7.12 -6.09
N LEU A 128 1.62 6.32 -5.11
CA LEU A 128 1.83 6.75 -3.74
C LEU A 128 3.23 6.29 -3.31
N THR A 129 4.02 7.21 -2.74
CA THR A 129 5.35 6.91 -2.19
C THR A 129 5.33 7.15 -0.69
N LEU A 130 5.76 6.15 0.09
CA LEU A 130 5.80 6.18 1.55
C LEU A 130 7.16 5.71 2.05
N ASP A 131 7.69 6.32 3.12
CA ASP A 131 8.81 5.77 3.90
C ASP A 131 8.26 4.77 4.94
N LEU A 132 8.27 3.49 4.60
CA LEU A 132 7.70 2.43 5.43
C LEU A 132 8.74 1.80 6.34
N LYS A 133 8.42 1.72 7.64
CA LYS A 133 9.22 0.99 8.63
C LYS A 133 8.93 -0.51 8.57
N PRO A 134 9.83 -1.38 9.09
CA PRO A 134 9.55 -2.80 9.21
C PRO A 134 8.22 -3.06 9.93
N GLY A 135 7.36 -3.87 9.34
CA GLY A 135 5.99 -4.07 9.81
C GLY A 135 5.07 -4.61 8.73
N SER A 136 3.83 -4.94 9.12
CA SER A 136 2.77 -5.32 8.18
C SER A 136 1.86 -4.14 7.90
N TYR A 137 1.37 -4.06 6.67
CA TYR A 137 0.46 -3.01 6.22
C TYR A 137 -0.69 -3.63 5.43
N ALA A 138 -1.88 -3.07 5.61
CA ALA A 138 -3.03 -3.35 4.78
C ALA A 138 -3.07 -2.34 3.62
N VAL A 139 -3.37 -2.85 2.43
CA VAL A 139 -3.65 -2.06 1.24
C VAL A 139 -5.07 -2.37 0.82
N PHE A 140 -5.95 -1.38 0.73
CA PHE A 140 -7.38 -1.64 0.50
C PHE A 140 -8.06 -0.51 -0.29
N CYS A 141 -9.25 -0.79 -0.81
CA CYS A 141 -10.14 0.19 -1.42
C CYS A 141 -11.29 0.45 -0.44
N ASN A 142 -11.57 1.72 -0.17
CA ASN A 142 -12.55 2.14 0.82
C ASN A 142 -13.80 2.78 0.20
N ILE A 143 -13.98 2.68 -1.12
CA ILE A 143 -15.25 2.96 -1.78
C ILE A 143 -16.33 2.04 -1.16
N PRO A 144 -17.56 2.55 -0.89
CA PRO A 144 -18.54 1.84 -0.09
C PRO A 144 -18.77 0.40 -0.55
N GLY A 145 -18.56 -0.56 0.35
CA GLY A 145 -18.76 -1.99 0.11
C GLY A 145 -17.58 -2.71 -0.56
N HIS A 146 -16.61 -2.02 -1.17
CA HIS A 146 -15.50 -2.66 -1.88
C HIS A 146 -14.61 -3.48 -0.95
N PHE A 147 -14.26 -2.92 0.21
CA PHE A 147 -13.49 -3.62 1.25
C PHE A 147 -14.14 -4.96 1.64
N MET A 148 -15.46 -4.95 1.84
CA MET A 148 -16.23 -6.14 2.23
C MET A 148 -16.42 -7.15 1.09
N ASN A 149 -16.21 -6.73 -0.16
CA ASN A 149 -16.18 -7.58 -1.34
C ASN A 149 -14.80 -8.19 -1.63
N GLY A 150 -13.87 -8.03 -0.70
CA GLY A 150 -12.53 -8.64 -0.74
C GLY A 150 -11.46 -7.73 -1.33
N MET A 151 -11.75 -6.44 -1.50
CA MET A 151 -10.83 -5.48 -2.12
C MET A 151 -9.76 -4.98 -1.15
N TRP A 152 -8.93 -5.91 -0.68
CA TRP A 152 -7.78 -5.64 0.17
C TRP A 152 -6.65 -6.65 -0.11
N ALA A 153 -5.44 -6.27 0.28
CA ALA A 153 -4.24 -7.08 0.28
C ALA A 153 -3.37 -6.69 1.48
N THR A 154 -2.30 -7.44 1.73
CA THR A 154 -1.30 -7.09 2.74
C THR A 154 0.10 -7.13 2.16
N ILE A 155 0.93 -6.22 2.65
CA ILE A 155 2.35 -6.16 2.34
C ILE A 155 3.16 -6.19 3.64
N LEU A 156 4.21 -7.01 3.65
CA LEU A 156 5.18 -7.11 4.73
C LEU A 156 6.43 -6.32 4.36
N VAL A 157 6.80 -5.39 5.21
CA VAL A 157 8.03 -4.59 5.09
C VAL A 157 9.05 -5.13 6.08
N LYS A 158 10.29 -5.37 5.64
CA LYS A 158 11.36 -5.99 6.44
C LYS A 158 12.61 -5.13 6.55
#